data_AF-A0A1Z8MDZ1-F1
#
_entry.id   AF-A0A1Z8MDZ1-F1
#
_cell.length_a   1.000
_cell.length_b   1.000
_cell.length_c   1.000
_cell.angle_alpha   90.00
_cell.angle_beta   90.00
_cell.angle_gamma   90.00
#
_symmetry.space_group_name_H-M   'P 1'
#
loop_
_entity.id
_entity.type
_entity.pdbx_description
1 polymer ?
#
loop_
_entity_poly.entity_id
_entity_poly.type
_entity_poly.pdbx_seq_one_letter_code
_entity_poly.pdbx_strand_id
1 'polypeptide(L)'
;MGVCSATGAAELIREAIRQRGRASIVVATGASQFEVLANLIKQPEIDWSRVHGFHLDEYVGIDSSHPASFCGYLKQRFVDHVPLASFQYLPGDQDPQQVIQQAGDAISKVEIDVALIGIGENAHLAFNDPPADFETEAPYLVVDLDHACRMQQVGEGWFDGLESVPTQAISMSIKQILKSKAIFCSVPDQRKADAVAKTLAGPIDPAVPSTILTTHPNAYLVIDQAAASRIDQASLAKAEHVS
;
A
#
# COMPACT_ATOMS: atom_id res chain seq x y z
N MET A 1 7.41 -6.32 13.81
CA MET A 1 7.19 -5.42 12.65
C MET A 1 5.74 -4.95 12.57
N GLY A 2 4.75 -5.83 12.34
CA GLY A 2 3.35 -5.43 12.12
C GLY A 2 2.72 -4.62 13.26
N VAL A 3 3.07 -4.93 14.52
CA VAL A 3 2.65 -4.17 15.70
C VAL A 3 3.13 -2.71 15.67
N CYS A 4 4.37 -2.47 15.23
CA CYS A 4 4.95 -1.11 15.19
C CYS A 4 4.16 -0.22 14.22
N SER A 5 3.96 -0.68 12.98
CA SER A 5 3.16 0.03 11.98
C SER A 5 1.71 0.21 12.42
N ALA A 6 1.09 -0.81 13.03
CA ALA A 6 -0.28 -0.73 13.53
C ALA A 6 -0.43 0.29 14.66
N THR A 7 0.50 0.32 15.62
CA THR A 7 0.46 1.25 16.75
C THR A 7 0.64 2.70 16.28
N GLY A 8 1.64 2.96 15.44
CA GLY A 8 1.86 4.30 14.88
C GLY A 8 0.69 4.79 14.03
N ALA A 9 0.11 3.92 13.20
CA ALA A 9 -1.10 4.26 12.45
C ALA A 9 -2.30 4.55 13.36
N ALA A 10 -2.50 3.74 14.40
CA ALA A 10 -3.59 3.93 15.35
C ALA A 10 -3.50 5.26 16.12
N GLU A 11 -2.29 5.70 16.47
CA GLU A 11 -2.07 7.01 17.09
C GLU A 11 -2.52 8.15 16.18
N LEU A 12 -2.12 8.11 14.91
CA LEU A 12 -2.50 9.11 13.91
C LEU A 12 -4.01 9.11 13.65
N ILE A 13 -4.64 7.94 13.59
CA ILE A 13 -6.09 7.80 13.42
C ILE A 13 -6.83 8.43 14.60
N ARG A 14 -6.43 8.10 15.85
CA ARG A 14 -7.03 8.68 17.06
C ARG A 14 -6.84 10.19 17.12
N GLU A 15 -5.66 10.68 16.76
CA GLU A 15 -5.36 12.11 16.71
C GLU A 15 -6.26 12.83 15.71
N ALA A 16 -6.37 12.31 14.48
CA ALA A 16 -7.22 12.87 13.44
C ALA A 16 -8.69 12.91 13.86
N ILE A 17 -9.19 11.84 14.49
CA ILE A 17 -10.55 11.81 15.05
C ILE A 17 -10.72 12.87 16.14
N ARG A 18 -9.76 13.04 17.05
CA ARG A 18 -9.84 14.04 18.12
C ARG A 18 -9.85 15.47 17.58
N GLN A 19 -9.03 15.75 16.56
CA GLN A 19 -8.88 17.09 15.98
C GLN A 19 -10.01 17.45 15.02
N ARG A 20 -10.47 16.51 14.19
CA ARG A 20 -11.32 16.78 13.02
C ARG A 20 -12.62 16.00 13.03
N GLY A 21 -12.84 15.14 14.02
CA GLY A 21 -14.02 14.28 14.14
C GLY A 21 -14.05 13.10 13.16
N ARG A 22 -13.01 12.92 12.33
CA ARG A 22 -12.85 11.85 11.34
C ARG A 22 -11.38 11.59 11.02
N ALA A 23 -11.08 10.39 10.54
CA ALA A 23 -9.78 10.05 9.96
C ALA A 23 -9.96 9.45 8.55
N SER A 24 -9.00 9.67 7.66
CA SER A 24 -8.95 9.00 6.35
C SER A 24 -7.67 8.18 6.23
N ILE A 25 -7.78 6.91 5.82
CA ILE A 25 -6.64 5.99 5.73
C ILE A 25 -6.55 5.34 4.36
N VAL A 26 -5.34 5.03 3.93
CA VAL A 26 -5.08 4.15 2.78
C VAL A 26 -4.56 2.82 3.29
N VAL A 27 -5.10 1.72 2.77
CA VAL A 27 -4.68 0.36 3.12
C VAL A 27 -4.29 -0.41 1.87
N ALA A 28 -3.15 -1.09 1.94
CA ALA A 28 -2.64 -1.97 0.90
C ALA A 28 -2.98 -3.44 1.16
N THR A 29 -2.71 -4.28 0.17
CA THR A 29 -2.81 -5.75 0.26
C THR A 29 -1.43 -6.41 0.38
N GLY A 30 -1.38 -7.73 0.27
CA GLY A 30 -0.16 -8.51 0.27
C GLY A 30 0.29 -8.98 1.65
N ALA A 31 1.20 -9.95 1.66
CA ALA A 31 1.68 -10.64 2.86
C ALA A 31 2.23 -9.67 3.92
N SER A 32 2.83 -8.55 3.50
CA SER A 32 3.37 -7.54 4.41
C SER A 32 2.30 -6.87 5.28
N GLN A 33 1.05 -6.83 4.81
CA GLN A 33 -0.06 -6.19 5.51
C GLN A 33 -0.80 -7.13 6.45
N PHE A 34 -0.50 -8.44 6.45
CA PHE A 34 -1.25 -9.43 7.23
C PHE A 34 -1.16 -9.12 8.72
N GLU A 35 0.07 -8.99 9.23
CA GLU A 35 0.28 -8.63 10.63
C GLU A 35 -0.14 -7.20 10.93
N VAL A 36 0.07 -6.26 10.00
CA VAL A 36 -0.27 -4.84 10.21
C VAL A 36 -1.76 -4.69 10.43
N LEU A 37 -2.60 -5.19 9.51
CA LEU A 37 -4.05 -5.09 9.61
C LEU A 37 -4.59 -5.88 10.79
N ALA A 38 -4.09 -7.11 11.03
CA ALA A 38 -4.51 -7.93 12.16
C ALA A 38 -4.21 -7.31 13.54
N ASN A 39 -3.13 -6.52 13.64
CA ASN A 39 -2.84 -5.76 14.86
C ASN A 39 -3.61 -4.44 14.91
N LEU A 40 -3.78 -3.76 13.77
CA LEU A 40 -4.50 -2.49 13.71
C LEU A 40 -5.95 -2.63 14.15
N ILE A 41 -6.67 -3.66 13.71
CA ILE A 41 -8.06 -3.92 14.13
C ILE A 41 -8.19 -4.18 15.65
N LYS A 42 -7.09 -4.57 16.31
CA LYS A 42 -7.04 -4.82 17.76
C LYS A 42 -6.59 -3.60 18.56
N GLN A 43 -6.20 -2.51 17.90
CA GLN A 43 -5.75 -1.30 18.59
C GLN A 43 -6.92 -0.69 19.37
N PRO A 44 -6.71 -0.37 20.66
CA PRO A 44 -7.76 0.16 21.50
C PRO A 44 -8.15 1.57 21.08
N GLU A 45 -9.39 1.96 21.42
CA GLU A 45 -9.88 3.34 21.36
C GLU A 45 -9.85 3.99 19.97
N ILE A 46 -9.93 3.19 18.90
CA ILE A 46 -10.24 3.70 17.56
C ILE A 46 -11.77 3.68 17.37
N ASP A 47 -12.37 4.86 17.19
CA ASP A 47 -13.76 4.97 16.74
C ASP A 47 -13.84 4.75 15.22
N TRP A 48 -13.89 3.49 14.81
CA TRP A 48 -13.94 3.08 13.40
C TRP A 48 -15.11 3.69 12.62
N SER A 49 -16.22 4.03 13.29
CA SER A 49 -17.38 4.69 12.66
C SER A 49 -17.09 6.10 12.14
N ARG A 50 -15.89 6.63 12.43
CA ARG A 50 -15.36 7.91 11.96
C ARG A 50 -14.18 7.76 11.01
N VAL A 51 -13.82 6.52 10.64
CA VAL A 51 -12.68 6.23 9.77
C VAL A 51 -13.18 5.94 8.35
N HIS A 52 -12.64 6.67 7.38
CA HIS A 52 -12.88 6.47 5.95
C HIS A 52 -11.66 5.79 5.34
N GLY A 53 -11.83 4.61 4.76
CA GLY A 53 -10.75 3.87 4.11
C GLY A 53 -10.73 4.05 2.60
N PHE A 54 -9.53 3.98 2.01
CA PHE A 54 -9.29 3.99 0.58
C PHE A 54 -8.41 2.82 0.19
N HIS A 55 -8.76 2.15 -0.90
CA HIS A 55 -7.96 1.09 -1.47
C HIS A 55 -6.80 1.65 -2.29
N LEU A 56 -5.64 0.99 -2.22
CA LEU A 56 -4.46 1.32 -3.00
C LEU A 56 -4.56 0.90 -4.49
N ASP A 57 -4.98 -0.33 -4.78
CA ASP A 57 -4.87 -0.93 -6.12
C ASP A 57 -5.83 -2.14 -6.31
N GLU A 58 -6.15 -2.50 -7.55
CA GLU A 58 -6.89 -3.73 -7.88
C GLU A 58 -6.59 -4.16 -9.32
N TYR A 59 -6.66 -5.45 -9.61
CA TYR A 59 -6.56 -5.92 -10.99
C TYR A 59 -7.80 -5.56 -11.83
N VAL A 60 -7.60 -5.21 -13.09
CA VAL A 60 -8.70 -4.99 -14.04
C VAL A 60 -9.21 -6.33 -14.56
N GLY A 61 -10.54 -6.48 -14.65
CA GLY A 61 -11.22 -7.64 -15.22
C GLY A 61 -11.51 -8.77 -14.23
N ILE A 62 -11.26 -8.60 -12.93
CA ILE A 62 -11.59 -9.60 -11.91
C ILE A 62 -12.71 -9.15 -10.98
N ASP A 63 -13.59 -10.07 -10.64
CA ASP A 63 -14.63 -9.85 -9.63
C ASP A 63 -14.06 -9.97 -8.21
N SER A 64 -14.70 -9.27 -7.28
CA SER A 64 -14.36 -9.27 -5.86
C SER A 64 -14.39 -10.64 -5.17
N SER A 65 -15.11 -11.63 -5.74
CA SER A 65 -15.11 -13.01 -5.24
C SER A 65 -13.94 -13.85 -5.76
N HIS A 66 -13.19 -13.36 -6.75
CA HIS A 66 -12.02 -14.05 -7.27
C HIS A 66 -10.94 -14.15 -6.17
N PRO A 67 -10.27 -15.31 -5.99
CA PRO A 67 -9.26 -15.49 -4.93
C PRO A 67 -8.10 -14.49 -4.98
N ALA A 68 -7.78 -14.00 -6.18
CA ALA A 68 -6.74 -13.00 -6.42
C ALA A 68 -7.20 -11.54 -6.23
N SER A 69 -8.50 -11.28 -5.99
CA SER A 69 -9.01 -9.91 -5.83
C SER A 69 -8.51 -9.26 -4.56
N PHE A 70 -7.97 -8.05 -4.72
CA PHE A 70 -7.52 -7.21 -3.62
C PHE A 70 -8.70 -6.61 -2.85
N CYS A 71 -9.80 -6.30 -3.52
CA CYS A 71 -11.06 -5.92 -2.89
C CYS A 71 -11.59 -7.05 -2.01
N GLY A 72 -11.64 -8.28 -2.51
CA GLY A 72 -12.04 -9.46 -1.74
C GLY A 72 -11.12 -9.70 -0.53
N TYR A 73 -9.81 -9.56 -0.75
CA TYR A 73 -8.79 -9.65 0.29
C TYR A 73 -9.02 -8.66 1.44
N LEU A 74 -9.21 -7.36 1.13
CA LEU A 74 -9.40 -6.31 2.14
C LEU A 74 -10.75 -6.40 2.82
N LYS A 75 -11.78 -6.79 2.08
CA LYS A 75 -13.09 -7.08 2.64
C LYS A 75 -12.98 -8.12 3.75
N GLN A 76 -12.37 -9.27 3.43
CA GLN A 76 -12.25 -10.40 4.36
C GLN A 76 -11.35 -10.09 5.56
N ARG A 77 -10.26 -9.35 5.38
CA ARG A 77 -9.21 -9.19 6.41
C ARG A 77 -9.26 -7.91 7.19
N PHE A 78 -10.01 -6.92 6.73
CA PHE A 78 -10.07 -5.61 7.36
C PHE A 78 -11.49 -5.07 7.45
N VAL A 79 -12.14 -4.82 6.32
CA VAL A 79 -13.40 -4.05 6.29
C VAL A 79 -14.54 -4.77 7.03
N ASP A 80 -14.62 -6.10 6.95
CA ASP A 80 -15.65 -6.86 7.68
C ASP A 80 -15.37 -7.01 9.18
N HIS A 81 -14.19 -6.59 9.66
CA HIS A 81 -13.79 -6.68 11.06
C HIS A 81 -14.00 -5.39 11.85
N VAL A 82 -14.23 -4.26 11.19
CA VAL A 82 -14.37 -2.94 11.82
C VAL A 82 -15.53 -2.14 11.21
N PRO A 83 -16.32 -1.41 12.01
CA PRO A 83 -17.47 -0.66 11.50
C PRO A 83 -17.02 0.68 10.88
N LEU A 84 -16.38 0.63 9.71
CA LEU A 84 -15.88 1.83 9.01
C LEU A 84 -17.02 2.77 8.63
N ALA A 85 -16.72 4.08 8.67
CA ALA A 85 -17.64 5.11 8.17
C ALA A 85 -17.91 4.94 6.66
N SER A 86 -16.85 4.65 5.90
CA SER A 86 -16.92 4.26 4.49
C SER A 86 -15.63 3.57 4.07
N PHE A 87 -15.69 2.81 2.97
CA PHE A 87 -14.50 2.28 2.30
C PHE A 87 -14.62 2.45 0.78
N GLN A 88 -13.69 3.17 0.18
CA GLN A 88 -13.60 3.35 -1.27
C GLN A 88 -12.82 2.18 -1.88
N TYR A 89 -13.56 1.20 -2.40
CA TYR A 89 -13.00 0.11 -3.20
C TYR A 89 -12.68 0.57 -4.63
N LEU A 90 -11.89 -0.26 -5.33
CA LEU A 90 -11.58 -0.14 -6.75
C LEU A 90 -12.10 -1.40 -7.45
N PRO A 91 -13.42 -1.51 -7.73
CA PRO A 91 -13.98 -2.74 -8.28
C PRO A 91 -13.36 -3.08 -9.64
N GLY A 92 -12.65 -4.22 -9.69
CA GLY A 92 -11.91 -4.67 -10.87
C GLY A 92 -12.79 -5.09 -12.05
N ASP A 93 -14.04 -5.46 -11.79
CA ASP A 93 -15.01 -5.94 -12.78
C ASP A 93 -15.78 -4.82 -13.49
N GLN A 94 -15.47 -3.55 -13.18
CA GLN A 94 -16.09 -2.37 -13.78
C GLN A 94 -15.16 -1.66 -14.76
N ASP A 95 -15.71 -0.68 -15.50
CA ASP A 95 -14.90 0.17 -16.40
C ASP A 95 -13.82 0.91 -15.59
N PRO A 96 -12.54 0.60 -15.81
CA PRO A 96 -11.47 1.11 -14.96
C PRO A 96 -11.35 2.64 -15.03
N GLN A 97 -11.73 3.26 -16.16
CA GLN A 97 -11.70 4.72 -16.28
C GLN A 97 -12.75 5.38 -15.39
N GLN A 98 -13.92 4.78 -15.26
CA GLN A 98 -14.96 5.27 -14.36
C GLN A 98 -14.57 5.04 -12.90
N VAL A 99 -13.96 3.90 -12.59
CA VAL A 99 -13.48 3.57 -11.23
C VAL A 99 -12.43 4.56 -10.77
N ILE A 100 -11.38 4.83 -11.57
CA ILE A 100 -10.34 5.80 -11.19
C ILE A 100 -10.89 7.21 -11.04
N GLN A 101 -11.87 7.61 -11.86
CA GLN A 101 -12.50 8.92 -11.76
C GLN A 101 -13.26 9.06 -10.44
N GLN A 102 -14.10 8.08 -10.10
CA GLN A 102 -14.89 8.09 -8.86
C GLN A 102 -13.98 8.06 -7.62
N ALA A 103 -13.00 7.17 -7.59
CA ALA A 103 -12.05 7.06 -6.49
C ALA A 103 -11.19 8.33 -6.38
N GLY A 104 -10.75 8.89 -7.51
CA GLY A 104 -10.02 10.15 -7.60
C GLY A 104 -10.81 11.34 -7.06
N ASP A 105 -12.09 11.44 -7.41
CA ASP A 105 -12.99 12.48 -6.91
C ASP A 105 -13.27 12.35 -5.41
N ALA A 106 -13.29 11.12 -4.88
CA ALA A 106 -13.47 10.87 -3.45
C ALA A 106 -12.21 11.26 -2.66
N ILE A 107 -11.04 10.76 -3.08
CA ILE A 107 -9.79 10.96 -2.34
C ILE A 107 -9.30 12.41 -2.40
N SER A 108 -9.57 13.13 -3.49
CA SER A 108 -9.15 14.54 -3.65
C SER A 108 -9.88 15.52 -2.72
N LYS A 109 -10.96 15.07 -2.05
CA LYS A 109 -11.76 15.89 -1.11
C LYS A 109 -11.34 15.70 0.34
N VAL A 110 -10.38 14.82 0.60
CA VAL A 110 -9.92 14.47 1.94
C VAL A 110 -8.41 14.53 2.01
N GLU A 111 -7.91 14.62 3.23
CA GLU A 111 -6.50 14.47 3.52
C GLU A 111 -6.30 13.09 4.15
N ILE A 112 -5.39 12.30 3.59
CA ILE A 112 -5.06 10.98 4.12
C ILE A 112 -4.18 11.16 5.36
N ASP A 113 -4.65 10.69 6.51
CA ASP A 113 -3.93 10.77 7.79
C ASP A 113 -2.78 9.77 7.86
N VAL A 114 -3.02 8.56 7.35
CA VAL A 114 -2.00 7.53 7.31
C VAL A 114 -2.23 6.58 6.12
N ALA A 115 -1.15 6.29 5.39
CA ALA A 115 -1.11 5.23 4.41
C ALA A 115 -0.30 4.05 4.93
N LEU A 116 -0.89 2.86 4.86
CA LEU A 116 -0.26 1.59 5.18
C LEU A 116 0.05 0.87 3.86
N ILE A 117 1.33 0.86 3.50
CA ILE A 117 1.81 0.35 2.20
C ILE A 117 2.96 -0.64 2.37
N GLY A 118 3.40 -1.22 1.27
CA GLY A 118 4.62 -2.04 1.20
C GLY A 118 5.44 -1.72 -0.03
N ILE A 119 6.54 -2.46 -0.21
CA ILE A 119 7.44 -2.37 -1.36
C ILE A 119 7.49 -3.71 -2.10
N GLY A 120 7.41 -3.66 -3.43
CA GLY A 120 7.60 -4.80 -4.35
C GLY A 120 9.03 -5.34 -4.36
N GLU A 121 9.25 -6.56 -4.88
CA GLU A 121 10.61 -7.10 -5.04
C GLU A 121 11.47 -6.26 -6.01
N ASN A 122 10.82 -5.63 -6.99
CA ASN A 122 11.42 -4.67 -7.92
C ASN A 122 11.38 -3.22 -7.43
N ALA A 123 11.10 -2.99 -6.14
CA ALA A 123 10.97 -1.67 -5.53
C ALA A 123 9.73 -0.85 -5.94
N HIS A 124 8.71 -1.44 -6.56
CA HIS A 124 7.44 -0.75 -6.84
C HIS A 124 6.70 -0.33 -5.56
N LEU A 125 5.80 0.64 -5.73
CA LEU A 125 4.78 1.02 -4.76
C LEU A 125 3.41 0.88 -5.43
N ALA A 126 2.47 0.17 -4.81
CA ALA A 126 1.25 -0.28 -5.50
C ALA A 126 1.62 -1.03 -6.82
N PHE A 127 0.90 -0.82 -7.91
CA PHE A 127 1.32 -1.28 -9.25
C PHE A 127 2.14 -0.24 -10.03
N ASN A 128 2.80 0.72 -9.37
CA ASN A 128 3.73 1.63 -10.04
C ASN A 128 5.09 0.94 -10.21
N ASP A 129 5.18 0.05 -11.21
CA ASP A 129 6.39 -0.69 -11.54
C ASP A 129 7.50 0.21 -12.14
N PRO A 130 8.78 -0.17 -12.05
CA PRO A 130 9.88 0.56 -12.67
C PRO A 130 9.79 0.61 -14.21
N PRO A 131 9.99 1.78 -14.86
CA PRO A 131 10.06 3.10 -14.26
C PRO A 131 8.65 3.64 -13.90
N ALA A 132 8.49 4.11 -12.66
CA ALA A 132 7.23 4.69 -12.21
C ALA A 132 7.05 6.15 -12.67
N ASP A 133 5.80 6.56 -12.90
CA ASP A 133 5.48 7.97 -13.16
C ASP A 133 5.41 8.75 -11.83
N PHE A 134 6.42 9.59 -11.59
CA PHE A 134 6.46 10.48 -10.43
C PHE A 134 5.77 11.82 -10.69
N GLU A 135 5.34 12.12 -11.91
CA GLU A 135 4.83 13.43 -12.31
C GLU A 135 3.32 13.49 -12.45
N THR A 136 2.64 12.35 -12.62
CA THR A 136 1.18 12.34 -12.75
C THR A 136 0.45 12.93 -11.54
N GLU A 137 -0.42 13.91 -11.80
CA GLU A 137 -1.27 14.54 -10.78
C GLU A 137 -2.57 13.78 -10.54
N ALA A 138 -2.91 12.82 -11.41
CA ALA A 138 -4.10 12.00 -11.26
C ALA A 138 -3.97 11.12 -10.00
N PRO A 139 -5.00 11.02 -9.14
CA PRO A 139 -4.92 10.21 -7.93
C PRO A 139 -4.74 8.71 -8.19
N TYR A 140 -5.32 8.21 -9.29
CA TYR A 140 -5.28 6.82 -9.71
C TYR A 140 -4.99 6.72 -11.21
N LEU A 141 -4.41 5.59 -11.61
CA LEU A 141 -4.02 5.27 -12.98
C LEU A 141 -4.49 3.87 -13.35
N VAL A 142 -4.69 3.63 -14.64
CA VAL A 142 -4.68 2.28 -15.20
C VAL A 142 -3.28 2.01 -15.73
N VAL A 143 -2.68 0.91 -15.29
CA VAL A 143 -1.31 0.52 -15.66
C VAL A 143 -1.34 -0.85 -16.34
N ASP A 144 -0.43 -1.03 -17.31
CA ASP A 144 -0.21 -2.33 -17.94
C ASP A 144 0.73 -3.17 -17.08
N LEU A 145 0.36 -4.42 -16.85
CA LEU A 145 1.17 -5.36 -16.09
C LEU A 145 2.16 -6.05 -17.01
N ASP A 146 3.45 -5.94 -16.69
CA ASP A 146 4.48 -6.58 -17.47
C ASP A 146 4.44 -8.12 -17.36
N HIS A 147 5.15 -8.79 -18.27
CA HIS A 147 5.19 -10.25 -18.30
C HIS A 147 5.76 -10.86 -16.99
N ALA A 148 6.73 -10.21 -16.36
CA ALA A 148 7.38 -10.72 -15.15
C ALA A 148 6.43 -10.68 -13.94
N CYS A 149 5.73 -9.56 -13.76
CA CYS A 149 4.68 -9.35 -12.78
C CYS A 149 3.57 -10.39 -12.95
N ARG A 150 3.09 -10.60 -14.18
CA ARG A 150 2.05 -11.60 -14.46
C ARG A 150 2.53 -13.02 -14.17
N MET A 151 3.77 -13.37 -14.54
CA MET A 151 4.35 -14.68 -14.22
C MET A 151 4.52 -14.93 -12.72
N GLN A 152 4.83 -13.90 -11.94
CA GLN A 152 4.91 -14.01 -10.48
C GLN A 152 3.55 -14.43 -9.90
N GLN A 153 2.44 -13.87 -10.38
CA GLN A 153 1.10 -14.20 -9.89
C GLN A 153 0.71 -15.67 -10.15
N VAL A 154 1.15 -16.23 -11.27
CA VAL A 154 1.01 -17.67 -11.56
C VAL A 154 1.85 -18.49 -10.57
N GLY A 155 3.09 -18.08 -10.33
CA GLY A 155 4.00 -18.75 -9.38
C GLY A 155 3.51 -18.75 -7.93
N GLU A 156 2.76 -17.71 -7.54
CA GLU A 156 2.11 -17.61 -6.24
C GLU A 156 0.81 -18.44 -6.15
N GLY A 157 0.34 -19.03 -7.25
CA GLY A 157 -0.83 -19.92 -7.30
C GLY A 157 -2.17 -19.20 -7.31
N TRP A 158 -2.20 -17.90 -7.61
CA TRP A 158 -3.43 -17.11 -7.69
C TRP A 158 -4.22 -17.32 -8.98
N PHE A 159 -3.54 -17.81 -10.03
CA PHE A 159 -4.09 -17.99 -11.38
C PHE A 159 -3.60 -19.31 -11.98
N ASP A 160 -4.49 -19.99 -12.72
CA ASP A 160 -4.19 -21.28 -13.37
C ASP A 160 -3.11 -21.21 -14.46
N GLY A 161 -2.84 -20.02 -15.00
CA GLY A 161 -1.82 -19.80 -16.01
C GLY A 161 -1.73 -18.34 -16.45
N LEU A 162 -0.75 -18.00 -17.28
CA LEU A 162 -0.48 -16.61 -17.67
C LEU A 162 -1.70 -15.94 -18.34
N GLU A 163 -2.44 -16.69 -19.16
CA GLU A 163 -3.63 -16.19 -19.88
C GLU A 163 -4.79 -15.79 -18.96
N SER A 164 -4.85 -16.33 -17.73
CA SER A 164 -5.86 -15.94 -16.74
C SER A 164 -5.42 -14.77 -15.86
N VAL A 165 -4.15 -14.37 -15.95
CA VAL A 165 -3.65 -13.19 -15.23
C VAL A 165 -4.07 -11.92 -15.97
N PRO A 166 -4.72 -10.96 -15.30
CA PRO A 166 -5.02 -9.64 -15.84
C PRO A 166 -3.82 -8.98 -16.52
N THR A 167 -4.08 -8.27 -17.61
CA THR A 167 -3.06 -7.50 -18.34
C THR A 167 -2.94 -6.07 -17.83
N GLN A 168 -3.92 -5.61 -17.03
CA GLN A 168 -3.98 -4.26 -16.50
C GLN A 168 -4.37 -4.28 -15.02
N ALA A 169 -3.99 -3.23 -14.31
CA ALA A 169 -4.41 -2.96 -12.96
C ALA A 169 -4.76 -1.48 -12.78
N ILE A 170 -5.59 -1.20 -11.78
CA ILE A 170 -5.80 0.13 -11.23
C ILE A 170 -4.80 0.31 -10.10
N SER A 171 -4.12 1.46 -10.08
CA SER A 171 -3.10 1.79 -9.08
C SER A 171 -3.25 3.21 -8.60
N MET A 172 -3.15 3.45 -7.29
CA MET A 172 -2.93 4.79 -6.75
C MET A 172 -1.59 5.31 -7.24
N SER A 173 -1.56 6.56 -7.71
CA SER A 173 -0.32 7.17 -8.20
C SER A 173 0.68 7.46 -7.08
N ILE A 174 1.96 7.51 -7.43
CA ILE A 174 3.03 7.87 -6.49
C ILE A 174 2.77 9.22 -5.82
N LYS A 175 2.42 10.25 -6.59
CA LYS A 175 2.10 11.57 -6.03
C LYS A 175 0.93 11.52 -5.05
N GLN A 176 -0.09 10.70 -5.30
CA GLN A 176 -1.21 10.56 -4.39
C GLN A 176 -0.84 9.83 -3.10
N ILE A 177 0.00 8.80 -3.16
CA ILE A 177 0.56 8.13 -1.97
C ILE A 177 1.30 9.16 -1.10
N LEU A 178 2.15 9.99 -1.72
CA LEU A 178 2.95 11.02 -1.05
C LEU A 178 2.14 12.20 -0.49
N LYS A 179 0.87 12.36 -0.87
CA LYS A 179 -0.04 13.35 -0.24
C LYS A 179 -0.50 12.92 1.16
N SER A 180 -0.21 11.69 1.59
CA SER A 180 -0.57 11.20 2.91
C SER A 180 0.26 11.89 3.99
N LYS A 181 -0.35 12.32 5.09
CA LYS A 181 0.36 12.98 6.21
C LYS A 181 1.49 12.14 6.78
N ALA A 182 1.28 10.82 6.84
CA ALA A 182 2.28 9.85 7.23
C ALA A 182 2.13 8.57 6.40
N ILE A 183 3.23 7.86 6.23
CA ILE A 183 3.29 6.61 5.48
C ILE A 183 4.02 5.58 6.33
N PHE A 184 3.36 4.48 6.66
CA PHE A 184 4.01 3.30 7.23
C PHE A 184 4.18 2.27 6.12
N CYS A 185 5.43 2.07 5.73
CA CYS A 185 5.82 1.13 4.68
C CYS A 185 6.39 -0.14 5.32
N SER A 186 5.57 -1.19 5.42
CA SER A 186 5.96 -2.47 6.03
C SER A 186 6.50 -3.43 4.99
N VAL A 187 7.72 -3.94 5.20
CA VAL A 187 8.44 -4.76 4.21
C VAL A 187 9.18 -5.91 4.90
N PRO A 188 8.51 -7.03 5.17
CA PRO A 188 9.15 -8.25 5.67
C PRO A 188 9.76 -9.07 4.52
N ASP A 189 10.43 -10.17 4.86
CA ASP A 189 10.97 -11.20 3.94
C ASP A 189 12.31 -10.83 3.28
N GLN A 190 13.23 -11.80 3.27
CA GLN A 190 14.55 -11.68 2.65
C GLN A 190 14.48 -11.34 1.15
N ARG A 191 13.43 -11.78 0.43
CA ARG A 191 13.24 -11.46 -1.00
C ARG A 191 13.14 -9.97 -1.26
N LYS A 192 12.75 -9.17 -0.25
CA LYS A 192 12.65 -7.71 -0.34
C LYS A 192 13.95 -6.99 -0.02
N ALA A 193 15.00 -7.70 0.41
CA ALA A 193 16.22 -7.07 0.91
C ALA A 193 16.94 -6.19 -0.12
N ASP A 194 16.92 -6.57 -1.40
CA ASP A 194 17.48 -5.73 -2.47
C ASP A 194 16.69 -4.45 -2.68
N ALA A 195 15.36 -4.53 -2.70
CA ALA A 195 14.50 -3.36 -2.84
C ALA A 195 14.69 -2.40 -1.66
N VAL A 196 14.74 -2.93 -0.43
CA VAL A 196 15.00 -2.15 0.79
C VAL A 196 16.36 -1.47 0.73
N ALA A 197 17.42 -2.19 0.38
CA ALA A 197 18.77 -1.62 0.29
C ALA A 197 18.84 -0.50 -0.76
N LYS A 198 18.26 -0.71 -1.95
CA LYS A 198 18.19 0.32 -3.00
C LYS A 198 17.39 1.54 -2.56
N THR A 199 16.28 1.33 -1.85
CA THR A 199 15.42 2.41 -1.33
C THR A 199 16.19 3.35 -0.40
N LEU A 200 17.03 2.79 0.48
CA LEU A 200 17.74 3.56 1.50
C LEU A 200 19.04 4.20 1.01
N ALA A 201 19.76 3.53 0.10
CA ALA A 201 21.09 3.95 -0.34
C ALA A 201 21.09 4.68 -1.70
N GLY A 202 20.06 4.48 -2.52
CA GLY A 202 19.98 5.02 -3.88
C GLY A 202 19.54 6.49 -3.94
N PRO A 203 19.83 7.20 -5.05
CA PRO A 203 19.19 8.48 -5.33
C PRO A 203 17.69 8.27 -5.60
N ILE A 204 16.92 9.36 -5.56
CA ILE A 204 15.53 9.35 -6.04
C ILE A 204 15.53 9.00 -7.52
N ASP A 205 14.93 7.86 -7.88
CA ASP A 205 14.96 7.30 -9.22
C ASP A 205 13.63 6.60 -9.55
N PRO A 206 12.92 6.99 -10.63
CA PRO A 206 11.77 6.26 -11.15
C PRO A 206 12.01 4.77 -11.39
N ALA A 207 13.25 4.35 -11.70
CA ALA A 207 13.62 2.94 -11.86
C ALA A 207 13.71 2.18 -10.52
N VAL A 208 13.64 2.89 -9.39
CA VAL A 208 13.49 2.34 -8.03
C VAL A 208 12.39 3.13 -7.32
N PRO A 209 11.10 2.90 -7.67
CA PRO A 209 9.99 3.77 -7.28
C PRO A 209 9.94 4.12 -5.79
N SER A 210 10.23 3.15 -4.92
CA SER A 210 10.26 3.33 -3.47
C SER A 210 11.25 4.38 -2.95
N THR A 211 12.30 4.73 -3.71
CA THR A 211 13.26 5.78 -3.32
C THR A 211 12.58 7.14 -3.10
N ILE A 212 11.44 7.38 -3.76
CA ILE A 212 10.67 8.61 -3.57
C ILE A 212 10.12 8.75 -2.13
N LEU A 213 9.95 7.65 -1.39
CA LEU A 213 9.52 7.73 0.01
C LEU A 213 10.54 8.48 0.89
N THR A 214 11.81 8.50 0.50
CA THR A 214 12.87 9.22 1.23
C THR A 214 12.70 10.73 1.21
N THR A 215 11.87 11.27 0.30
CA THR A 215 11.55 12.71 0.26
C THR A 215 10.41 13.08 1.20
N HIS A 216 9.68 12.10 1.71
CA HIS A 216 8.50 12.33 2.52
C HIS A 216 8.90 12.47 4.01
N PRO A 217 8.58 13.59 4.68
CA PRO A 217 9.08 13.88 6.03
C PRO A 217 8.58 12.90 7.09
N ASN A 218 7.43 12.25 6.86
CA ASN A 218 6.80 11.30 7.77
C ASN A 218 6.61 9.92 7.11
N ALA A 219 7.60 9.45 6.34
CA ALA A 219 7.62 8.08 5.84
C ALA A 219 8.49 7.20 6.74
N TYR A 220 7.92 6.09 7.19
CA TYR A 220 8.54 5.13 8.09
C TYR A 220 8.69 3.79 7.36
N LEU A 221 9.92 3.38 7.08
CA LEU A 221 10.22 2.06 6.53
C LEU A 221 10.38 1.06 7.69
N VAL A 222 9.40 0.16 7.83
CA VAL A 222 9.36 -0.83 8.92
C VAL A 222 9.68 -2.20 8.34
N ILE A 223 10.87 -2.73 8.67
CA ILE A 223 11.44 -3.94 8.09
C ILE A 223 11.75 -4.98 9.17
N ASP A 224 11.82 -6.25 8.78
CA ASP A 224 12.36 -7.31 9.64
C ASP A 224 13.88 -7.51 9.39
N GLN A 225 14.48 -8.40 10.19
CA GLN A 225 15.91 -8.69 10.06
C GLN A 225 16.27 -9.30 8.69
N ALA A 226 15.35 -10.04 8.07
CA ALA A 226 15.59 -10.71 6.79
C ALA A 226 15.63 -9.68 5.65
N ALA A 227 14.66 -8.75 5.61
CA ALA A 227 14.63 -7.62 4.70
C ALA A 227 15.77 -6.63 4.94
N ALA A 228 16.28 -6.53 6.17
CA ALA A 228 17.45 -5.72 6.49
C ALA A 228 18.80 -6.31 6.04
N SER A 229 18.83 -7.57 5.57
CA SER A 229 20.07 -8.35 5.37
C SER A 229 21.07 -7.79 4.34
N ARG A 230 20.64 -6.83 3.50
CA ARG A 230 21.48 -6.19 2.47
C ARG A 230 21.69 -4.70 2.69
N ILE A 231 21.26 -4.15 3.82
CA ILE A 231 21.47 -2.74 4.17
C ILE A 231 22.94 -2.53 4.58
N ASP A 232 23.56 -1.48 4.07
CA ASP A 232 24.91 -1.10 4.47
C ASP A 232 24.95 -0.55 5.92
N GLN A 233 26.11 -0.60 6.57
CA GLN A 233 26.22 -0.18 7.98
C GLN A 233 25.87 1.29 8.21
N ALA A 234 26.13 2.19 7.26
CA ALA A 234 25.87 3.60 7.41
C ALA A 234 24.36 3.90 7.35
N SER A 235 23.64 3.21 6.48
CA SER A 235 22.18 3.24 6.38
C SER A 235 21.53 2.62 7.62
N LEU A 236 22.03 1.48 8.10
CA LEU A 236 21.51 0.81 9.28
C LEU A 236 21.70 1.65 10.55
N ALA A 237 22.80 2.39 10.68
CA ALA A 237 23.08 3.25 11.83
C ALA A 237 22.10 4.43 12.00
N LYS A 238 21.32 4.76 10.96
CA LYS A 238 20.27 5.78 11.00
C LYS A 238 18.90 5.23 11.38
N ALA A 239 18.77 3.90 11.48
CA ALA A 239 17.50 3.25 11.78
C ALA A 239 17.25 3.15 13.28
N GLU A 240 15.97 3.25 13.67
CA GLU A 240 15.54 2.91 15.03
C GLU A 240 15.30 1.40 15.14
N HIS A 241 15.77 0.81 16.25
CA HIS A 241 15.56 -0.61 16.54
C HIS A 241 14.42 -0.78 17.54
N VAL A 242 13.34 -1.42 17.09
CA VAL A 242 12.18 -1.76 17.94
C VAL A 242 12.12 -3.28 18.08
N SER A 243 12.20 -3.77 19.31
CA SER A 243 12.14 -5.20 19.68
C SER A 243 10.73 -5.76 19.67
#